data_AF-A0A9P0AQ07-F1
#
_entry.id   AF-A0A9P0AQ07-F1
#
_cell.length_a   1.000
_cell.length_b   1.000
_cell.length_c   1.000
_cell.angle_alpha   90.00
_cell.angle_beta   90.00
_cell.angle_gamma   90.00
#
_symmetry.space_group_name_H-M   'P 1'
#
loop_
_entity.id
_entity.type
_entity.pdbx_description
1 polymer ?
#
loop_
_entity_poly.entity_id
_entity_poly.type
_entity_poly.pdbx_seq_one_letter_code
_entity_poly.pdbx_strand_id
1 'polypeptide(L)'
;MTDAGIVEKEFLSDEGYPLFDTNLIILACKYKSQEVLENLLRRESKILGVLSPENSEISVLHPDHMDSEQHNAFYYAIRSDSIDVLSTLIHEWPGMNFTSNPRKLEQLLSAAYDELKLKRVPLSDEIETFVESKLIDLKFWSENSLSVKDTESDTNNIIARIKLMIEKIEFLKKEYSRADVDDVFLLTGKFILQNMHVLKRQLRSTYNKLPWEEVEFCLVSFISSQIKYHEINLLTALSLNKESIINYLEIFGKKLNEVVLEEGYFNNTDFNILPKTPRDEIVAQIIESNPNLGICTMITKKCEIFTHWRQ
;
A
#
# COMPACT_ATOMS: atom_id res chain seq x y z
N MET A 1 41.13 -20.29 28.16
CA MET A 1 40.29 -19.64 27.12
C MET A 1 39.62 -18.47 27.81
N THR A 2 39.83 -17.28 27.29
CA THR A 2 39.90 -16.00 27.99
C THR A 2 38.55 -15.46 28.49
N ASP A 3 38.52 -15.12 29.78
CA ASP A 3 37.53 -14.32 30.55
C ASP A 3 37.17 -12.94 29.96
N ALA A 4 37.85 -12.49 28.91
CA ALA A 4 37.70 -11.13 28.38
C ALA A 4 36.27 -10.80 27.89
N GLY A 5 35.56 -11.79 27.33
CA GLY A 5 34.18 -11.58 26.84
C GLY A 5 33.10 -11.50 27.93
N ILE A 6 33.39 -12.00 29.14
CA ILE A 6 32.47 -11.91 30.29
C ILE A 6 32.62 -10.52 30.94
N VAL A 7 33.86 -10.03 31.07
CA VAL A 7 34.18 -8.73 31.66
C VAL A 7 33.66 -7.56 30.81
N GLU A 8 33.73 -7.63 29.48
CA GLU A 8 33.19 -6.58 28.58
C GLU A 8 31.66 -6.47 28.62
N LYS A 9 30.96 -7.61 28.79
CA LYS A 9 29.50 -7.64 28.83
C LYS A 9 28.95 -7.09 30.14
N GLU A 10 29.56 -7.45 31.27
CA GLU A 10 29.21 -6.91 32.60
C GLU A 10 29.38 -5.39 32.67
N PHE A 11 30.42 -4.85 32.01
CA PHE A 11 30.72 -3.42 32.00
C PHE A 11 29.72 -2.59 31.18
N LEU A 12 29.21 -3.13 30.08
CA LEU A 12 28.19 -2.48 29.25
C LEU A 12 26.77 -2.57 29.84
N SER A 13 26.57 -3.45 30.82
CA SER A 13 25.32 -3.65 31.56
C SER A 13 25.29 -2.93 32.91
N ASP A 14 26.21 -2.00 33.19
CA ASP A 14 26.18 -1.19 34.41
C ASP A 14 25.25 0.02 34.24
N GLU A 15 24.39 0.32 35.22
CA GLU A 15 23.43 1.44 35.20
C GLU A 15 24.11 2.81 34.99
N GLY A 16 25.41 2.92 35.27
CA GLY A 16 26.22 4.11 35.04
C GLY A 16 26.68 4.32 33.59
N TYR A 17 26.46 3.35 32.69
CA TYR A 17 26.92 3.43 31.30
C TYR A 17 25.92 4.15 30.38
N PRO A 18 26.35 5.07 29.48
CA PRO A 18 25.45 5.81 28.59
C PRO A 18 24.61 4.97 27.62
N LEU A 19 24.98 3.70 27.44
CA LEU A 19 24.30 2.75 26.55
C LEU A 19 23.48 1.71 27.33
N PHE A 20 23.46 1.80 28.65
CA PHE A 20 22.64 0.95 29.50
C PHE A 20 21.17 1.10 29.11
N ASP A 21 20.49 -0.03 28.91
CA ASP A 21 19.08 -0.13 28.50
C ASP A 21 18.73 0.65 27.21
N THR A 22 19.74 0.99 26.39
CA THR A 22 19.53 1.76 25.16
C THR A 22 19.42 0.83 23.96
N ASN A 23 18.26 0.85 23.30
CA ASN A 23 18.07 0.14 22.05
C ASN A 23 18.84 0.86 20.92
N LEU A 24 19.95 0.28 20.48
CA LEU A 24 20.80 0.86 19.44
C LEU A 24 20.10 1.00 18.07
N ILE A 25 19.10 0.17 17.77
CA ILE A 25 18.32 0.26 16.52
C ILE A 25 17.47 1.54 16.57
N ILE A 26 16.78 1.78 17.70
CA ILE A 26 16.02 3.01 17.94
C ILE A 26 16.94 4.22 17.85
N LEU A 27 18.11 4.17 18.50
CA LEU A 27 19.08 5.26 18.51
C LEU A 27 19.59 5.59 17.10
N ALA A 28 19.94 4.58 16.31
CA ALA A 28 20.38 4.75 14.94
C ALA A 28 19.30 5.39 14.06
N CYS A 29 18.03 4.98 14.24
CA CYS A 29 16.89 5.60 13.55
C CYS A 29 16.70 7.06 13.98
N LYS A 30 16.77 7.35 15.29
CA LYS A 30 16.59 8.70 15.86
C LYS A 30 17.59 9.71 15.31
N TYR A 31 18.83 9.28 15.05
CA TYR A 31 19.90 10.13 14.55
C TYR A 31 20.19 10.01 13.04
N LYS A 32 19.31 9.32 12.27
CA LYS A 32 19.48 9.12 10.81
C LYS A 32 20.81 8.43 10.45
N SER A 33 21.32 7.56 11.32
CA SER A 33 22.63 6.92 11.15
C SER A 33 22.52 5.63 10.33
N GLN A 34 22.32 5.75 9.01
CA GLN A 34 22.13 4.62 8.10
C GLN A 34 23.26 3.59 8.17
N GLU A 35 24.52 4.00 8.09
CA GLU A 35 25.67 3.08 8.12
C GLU A 35 25.74 2.28 9.44
N VAL A 36 25.37 2.92 10.55
CA VAL A 36 25.31 2.28 11.86
C VAL A 36 24.17 1.26 11.88
N LEU A 37 22.99 1.65 11.36
CA LEU A 37 21.84 0.76 11.26
C LEU A 37 22.15 -0.47 10.39
N GLU A 38 22.74 -0.29 9.21
CA GLU A 38 23.14 -1.38 8.32
C GLU A 38 24.13 -2.35 9.00
N ASN A 39 25.13 -1.82 9.71
CA ASN A 39 26.09 -2.64 10.45
C ASN A 39 25.46 -3.39 11.64
N LEU A 40 24.48 -2.79 12.31
CA LEU A 40 23.73 -3.44 13.39
C LEU A 40 22.86 -4.57 12.86
N LEU A 41 22.19 -4.35 11.72
CA LEU A 41 21.21 -5.27 11.14
C LEU A 41 21.83 -6.38 10.27
N ARG A 42 23.10 -6.25 9.90
CA ARG A 42 23.82 -7.26 9.10
C ARG A 42 23.76 -8.63 9.77
N ARG A 43 23.39 -9.68 9.03
CA ARG A 43 23.15 -11.06 9.52
C ARG A 43 24.26 -11.68 10.37
N GLU A 44 25.51 -11.18 10.26
CA GLU A 44 26.68 -11.67 11.00
C GLU A 44 27.03 -10.80 12.22
N SER A 45 26.26 -9.74 12.48
CA SER A 45 26.55 -8.79 13.55
C SER A 45 26.28 -9.41 14.91
N LYS A 46 27.34 -9.64 15.67
CA LYS A 46 27.26 -10.08 17.07
C LYS A 46 26.92 -8.93 18.03
N ILE A 47 26.92 -7.68 17.54
CA ILE A 47 26.82 -6.47 18.36
C ILE A 47 25.50 -6.44 19.14
N LEU A 48 24.39 -6.78 18.49
CA LEU A 48 23.07 -6.80 19.14
C LEU A 48 22.96 -7.91 20.21
N GLY A 49 23.64 -9.04 20.02
CA GLY A 49 23.66 -10.13 20.99
C GLY A 49 24.58 -9.87 22.20
N VAL A 50 25.62 -9.04 22.03
CA VAL A 50 26.53 -8.64 23.11
C VAL A 50 25.87 -7.59 24.01
N LEU A 51 25.07 -6.70 23.44
CA LEU A 51 24.45 -5.57 24.16
C LEU A 51 23.04 -5.86 24.69
N SER A 52 22.47 -7.03 24.40
CA SER A 52 21.17 -7.41 24.93
C SER A 52 21.31 -7.84 26.41
N PRO A 53 20.59 -7.19 27.35
CA PRO A 53 20.59 -7.60 28.75
C PRO A 53 20.08 -9.03 28.89
N GLU A 54 20.79 -9.87 29.66
CA GLU A 54 20.44 -11.29 29.86
C GLU A 54 19.09 -11.51 30.54
N ASN A 55 18.54 -10.46 31.18
CA ASN A 55 17.34 -10.53 32.01
C ASN A 55 16.11 -9.80 31.43
N SER A 56 16.16 -9.35 30.17
CA SER A 56 14.97 -8.69 29.56
C SER A 56 13.95 -9.74 29.11
N GLU A 57 12.80 -9.81 29.80
CA GLU A 57 11.65 -10.65 29.39
C GLU A 57 11.10 -10.26 28.00
N ILE A 58 11.43 -9.06 27.53
CA ILE A 58 11.10 -8.54 26.20
C ILE A 58 12.40 -8.42 25.42
N SER A 59 12.56 -9.27 24.41
CA SER A 59 13.72 -9.19 23.50
C SER A 59 13.84 -7.78 22.93
N VAL A 60 14.97 -7.10 23.18
CA VAL A 60 15.33 -5.78 22.61
C VAL A 60 15.25 -5.78 21.07
N LEU A 61 15.26 -6.97 20.46
CA LEU A 61 15.12 -7.21 19.03
C LEU A 61 13.65 -7.24 18.54
N HIS A 62 12.68 -7.08 19.44
CA HIS A 62 11.27 -7.02 19.06
C HIS A 62 10.94 -5.66 18.42
N PRO A 63 10.28 -5.62 17.25
CA PRO A 63 10.00 -4.36 16.56
C PRO A 63 9.00 -3.44 17.27
N ASP A 64 8.22 -3.98 18.22
CA ASP A 64 7.36 -3.17 19.10
C ASP A 64 8.10 -2.57 20.30
N HIS A 65 9.38 -2.87 20.49
CA HIS A 65 10.13 -2.33 21.62
C HIS A 65 10.12 -0.79 21.56
N MET A 66 9.76 -0.17 22.67
CA MET A 66 9.67 1.28 22.81
C MET A 66 10.74 1.77 23.77
N ASP A 67 11.28 2.96 23.49
CA ASP A 67 12.20 3.63 24.39
C ASP A 67 11.47 4.32 25.57
N SER A 68 12.23 5.04 26.39
CA SER A 68 11.70 5.82 27.51
C SER A 68 10.72 6.92 27.09
N GLU A 69 10.76 7.37 25.83
CA GLU A 69 9.81 8.32 25.25
C GLU A 69 8.54 7.63 24.69
N GLN A 70 8.41 6.31 24.87
CA GLN A 70 7.32 5.47 24.37
C GLN A 70 7.22 5.43 22.84
N HIS A 71 8.36 5.58 22.14
CA HIS A 71 8.41 5.47 20.68
C HIS A 71 9.27 4.28 20.25
N ASN A 72 8.86 3.61 19.16
CA ASN A 72 9.61 2.50 18.58
C ASN A 72 10.54 2.98 17.44
N ALA A 73 11.32 2.04 16.89
CA ALA A 73 12.26 2.34 15.80
C ALA A 73 11.57 2.89 14.54
N PHE A 74 10.36 2.42 14.21
CA PHE A 74 9.61 2.88 13.04
C PHE A 74 9.17 4.34 13.16
N TYR A 75 8.74 4.78 14.35
CA TYR A 75 8.45 6.18 14.63
C TYR A 75 9.65 7.08 14.31
N TYR A 76 10.83 6.72 14.84
CA TYR A 76 12.03 7.52 14.61
C TYR A 76 12.54 7.43 13.18
N ALA A 77 12.42 6.29 12.51
CA ALA A 77 12.81 6.14 11.12
C ALA A 77 11.98 7.07 10.21
N ILE A 78 10.66 7.11 10.37
CA ILE A 78 9.79 8.03 9.62
C ILE A 78 10.12 9.49 9.99
N ARG A 79 10.23 9.79 11.29
CA ARG A 79 10.55 11.13 11.80
C ARG A 79 11.90 11.67 11.34
N SER A 80 12.87 10.78 11.09
CA SER A 80 14.20 11.15 10.60
C SER A 80 14.18 11.66 9.15
N ASP A 81 13.03 11.57 8.47
CA ASP A 81 12.85 12.02 7.09
C ASP A 81 13.88 11.37 6.16
N SER A 82 14.01 10.04 6.30
CA SER A 82 15.02 9.24 5.63
C SER A 82 14.40 7.94 5.12
N ILE A 83 14.14 7.91 3.81
CA ILE A 83 13.61 6.73 3.14
C ILE A 83 14.60 5.57 3.27
N ASP A 84 15.90 5.83 3.16
CA ASP A 84 16.93 4.80 3.26
C ASP A 84 16.89 4.11 4.63
N VAL A 85 16.87 4.88 5.73
CA VAL A 85 16.80 4.35 7.09
C VAL A 85 15.53 3.49 7.28
N LEU A 86 14.38 3.99 6.84
CA LEU A 86 13.12 3.25 6.93
C LEU A 86 13.13 1.99 6.05
N SER A 87 13.69 2.06 4.85
CA SER A 87 13.77 0.93 3.92
C SER A 87 14.68 -0.19 4.46
N THR A 88 15.84 0.19 5.02
CA THR A 88 16.77 -0.72 5.67
C THR A 88 16.11 -1.40 6.88
N LEU A 89 15.37 -0.63 7.68
CA LEU A 89 14.62 -1.17 8.81
C LEU A 89 13.56 -2.21 8.40
N ILE A 90 12.88 -1.96 7.27
CA ILE A 90 11.84 -2.87 6.72
C ILE A 90 12.46 -4.15 6.14
N HIS A 91 13.64 -4.06 5.50
CA HIS A 91 14.23 -5.18 4.76
C HIS A 91 15.17 -6.05 5.60
N GLU A 92 15.86 -5.45 6.56
CA GLU A 92 16.95 -6.10 7.29
C GLU A 92 16.64 -6.33 8.79
N TRP A 93 15.37 -6.28 9.21
CA TRP A 93 15.03 -6.46 10.62
C TRP A 93 15.52 -7.83 11.16
N PRO A 94 16.22 -7.89 12.32
CA PRO A 94 16.84 -9.11 12.77
C PRO A 94 15.79 -10.09 13.30
N GLY A 95 15.80 -11.32 12.79
CA GLY A 95 14.92 -12.39 13.27
C GLY A 95 13.44 -12.26 12.90
N MET A 96 13.03 -11.19 12.20
CA MET A 96 11.67 -11.07 11.67
C MET A 96 11.71 -10.73 10.18
N ASN A 97 11.25 -11.67 9.37
CA ASN A 97 11.04 -11.39 7.96
C ASN A 97 9.64 -10.82 7.75
N PHE A 98 9.54 -9.52 7.53
CA PHE A 98 8.25 -8.87 7.27
C PHE A 98 7.59 -9.32 5.96
N THR A 99 8.32 -9.95 5.02
CA THR A 99 7.67 -10.59 3.87
C THR A 99 6.80 -11.78 4.29
N SER A 100 7.16 -12.47 5.37
CA SER A 100 6.37 -13.57 5.96
C SER A 100 5.33 -13.10 6.96
N ASN A 101 5.40 -11.85 7.44
CA ASN A 101 4.41 -11.26 8.35
C ASN A 101 4.08 -9.80 7.98
N PRO A 102 3.42 -9.57 6.84
CA PRO A 102 3.12 -8.23 6.34
C PRO A 102 2.11 -7.47 7.22
N ARG A 103 1.23 -8.18 7.95
CA ARG A 103 0.28 -7.56 8.88
C ARG A 103 0.99 -6.89 10.05
N LYS A 104 2.03 -7.52 10.59
CA LYS A 104 2.80 -6.93 11.69
C LYS A 104 3.50 -5.65 11.25
N LEU A 105 4.08 -5.66 10.05
CA LEU A 105 4.69 -4.46 9.48
C LEU A 105 3.67 -3.34 9.26
N GLU A 106 2.48 -3.68 8.76
CA GLU A 106 1.38 -2.73 8.57
C GLU A 106 0.95 -2.07 9.88
N GLN A 107 0.77 -2.85 10.95
CA GLN A 107 0.41 -2.32 12.27
C GLN A 107 1.48 -1.37 12.83
N LEU A 108 2.75 -1.75 12.69
CA LEU A 108 3.89 -0.95 13.15
C LEU A 108 4.01 0.38 12.40
N LEU A 109 3.95 0.33 11.07
CA LEU A 109 4.04 1.52 10.22
C LEU A 109 2.82 2.45 10.40
N SER A 110 1.61 1.89 10.46
CA SER A 110 0.39 2.69 10.63
C SER A 110 0.35 3.39 11.97
N ALA A 111 0.63 2.66 13.07
CA ALA A 111 0.67 3.25 14.41
C ALA A 111 1.70 4.39 14.51
N ALA A 112 2.91 4.16 13.99
CA ALA A 112 3.97 5.17 13.99
C ALA A 112 3.61 6.41 13.15
N TYR A 113 3.05 6.20 11.95
CA TYR A 113 2.66 7.29 11.05
C TYR A 113 1.48 8.10 11.58
N ASP A 114 0.44 7.43 12.07
CA ASP A 114 -0.75 8.07 12.65
C ASP A 114 -0.37 8.91 13.88
N GLU A 115 0.55 8.42 14.71
CA GLU A 115 1.07 9.17 15.85
C GLU A 115 1.82 10.44 15.43
N LEU A 116 2.67 10.37 14.40
CA LEU A 116 3.38 11.53 13.85
C LEU A 116 2.41 12.58 13.30
N LYS A 117 1.38 12.14 12.57
CA LYS A 117 0.32 13.00 12.05
C LYS A 117 -0.49 13.64 13.17
N LEU A 118 -0.85 12.88 14.20
CA LEU A 118 -1.58 13.38 15.37
C LEU A 118 -0.78 14.43 16.13
N LYS A 119 0.53 14.22 16.28
CA LYS A 119 1.47 15.17 16.90
C LYS A 119 1.86 16.33 15.98
N ARG A 120 1.38 16.34 14.73
CA ARG A 120 1.69 17.35 13.69
C ARG A 120 3.19 17.55 13.49
N VAL A 121 3.95 16.45 13.53
CA VAL A 121 5.38 16.47 13.23
C VAL A 121 5.54 16.79 11.73
N PRO A 122 6.34 17.79 11.35
CA PRO A 122 6.58 18.10 9.95
C PRO A 122 7.39 16.96 9.31
N LEU A 123 6.88 16.42 8.22
CA LEU A 123 7.53 15.41 7.39
C LEU A 123 7.64 15.96 5.96
N SER A 124 8.61 15.49 5.18
CA SER A 124 8.65 15.82 3.75
C SER A 124 7.57 15.08 2.98
N ASP A 125 7.13 15.64 1.86
CA ASP A 125 6.19 14.98 0.95
C ASP A 125 6.75 13.63 0.45
N GLU A 126 8.08 13.49 0.36
CA GLU A 126 8.76 12.29 -0.11
C GLU A 126 8.59 11.11 0.87
N ILE A 127 8.87 11.32 2.17
CA ILE A 127 8.71 10.26 3.18
C ILE A 127 7.23 9.93 3.40
N GLU A 128 6.35 10.93 3.34
CA GLU A 128 4.90 10.72 3.46
C GLU A 128 4.39 9.85 2.31
N THR A 129 4.75 10.20 1.08
CA THR A 129 4.42 9.41 -0.13
C THR A 129 4.97 7.99 -0.03
N PHE A 130 6.20 7.82 0.45
CA PHE A 130 6.83 6.51 0.62
C PHE A 130 6.08 5.64 1.65
N VAL A 131 5.80 6.18 2.85
CA VAL A 131 5.09 5.45 3.91
C VAL A 131 3.67 5.11 3.48
N GLU A 132 2.96 6.06 2.88
CA GLU A 132 1.60 5.84 2.36
C GLU A 132 1.59 4.77 1.28
N SER A 133 2.53 4.82 0.33
CA SER A 133 2.68 3.76 -0.69
C SER A 133 2.94 2.40 -0.05
N LYS A 134 3.79 2.31 0.98
CA LYS A 134 4.08 1.04 1.66
C LYS A 134 2.88 0.51 2.44
N LEU A 135 2.14 1.35 3.14
CA LEU A 135 0.90 0.96 3.83
C LEU A 135 -0.15 0.47 2.84
N ILE A 136 -0.27 1.16 1.70
CA ILE A 136 -1.05 0.75 0.54
C ILE A 136 -0.54 -0.58 -0.02
N ASP A 137 0.75 -0.83 -0.11
CA ASP A 137 1.22 -2.13 -0.62
C ASP A 137 0.91 -3.26 0.38
N LEU A 138 1.10 -3.04 1.69
CA LEU A 138 0.93 -4.04 2.75
C LEU A 138 -0.54 -4.41 3.02
N LYS A 139 -1.44 -3.41 3.03
CA LYS A 139 -2.88 -3.63 3.24
C LYS A 139 -3.52 -4.42 2.10
N PHE A 140 -2.89 -4.48 0.93
CA PHE A 140 -3.53 -4.97 -0.29
C PHE A 140 -2.86 -6.17 -0.94
N TRP A 141 -1.52 -6.25 -0.96
CA TRP A 141 -0.78 -7.38 -1.55
C TRP A 141 -0.39 -8.47 -0.56
N SER A 142 -0.65 -8.30 0.74
CA SER A 142 -0.52 -9.43 1.65
C SER A 142 -1.51 -10.52 1.22
N GLU A 143 -1.00 -11.72 0.91
CA GLU A 143 -1.74 -12.89 0.39
C GLU A 143 -2.97 -13.28 1.22
N ASN A 144 -3.17 -12.66 2.38
CA ASN A 144 -4.36 -12.74 3.21
C ASN A 144 -5.56 -11.93 2.70
N SER A 145 -5.48 -11.18 1.60
CA SER A 145 -6.68 -10.63 0.93
C SER A 145 -7.53 -11.71 0.23
N LEU A 146 -6.96 -12.91 0.05
CA LEU A 146 -7.69 -14.13 -0.30
C LEU A 146 -8.50 -14.70 0.89
N SER A 147 -8.16 -14.30 2.12
CA SER A 147 -8.85 -14.73 3.36
C SER A 147 -9.57 -13.59 4.09
N VAL A 148 -10.04 -12.59 3.34
CA VAL A 148 -11.17 -11.77 3.81
C VAL A 148 -12.33 -12.75 3.96
N LYS A 149 -12.51 -13.30 5.17
CA LYS A 149 -13.81 -13.79 5.63
C LYS A 149 -14.82 -12.76 5.17
N ASP A 150 -15.95 -13.21 4.64
CA ASP A 150 -17.09 -12.36 4.31
C ASP A 150 -17.46 -11.55 5.55
N THR A 151 -16.74 -10.45 5.79
CA THR A 151 -17.07 -9.44 6.77
C THR A 151 -18.36 -8.90 6.22
N GLU A 152 -19.44 -9.10 6.98
CA GLU A 152 -20.74 -8.50 6.70
C GLU A 152 -20.53 -7.15 6.07
N SER A 153 -20.96 -7.04 4.82
CA SER A 153 -20.76 -5.88 3.98
C SER A 153 -21.58 -4.74 4.58
N ASP A 154 -21.02 -4.02 5.54
CA ASP A 154 -21.64 -2.81 6.03
C ASP A 154 -21.75 -1.85 4.84
N THR A 155 -22.98 -1.63 4.42
CA THR A 155 -23.33 -0.78 3.28
C THR A 155 -22.73 0.61 3.45
N ASN A 156 -22.60 1.09 4.69
CA ASN A 156 -21.95 2.37 4.99
C ASN A 156 -20.47 2.35 4.61
N ASN A 157 -19.77 1.25 4.87
CA ASN A 157 -18.36 1.10 4.49
C ASN A 157 -18.18 1.03 2.98
N ILE A 158 -19.09 0.36 2.26
CA ILE A 158 -19.09 0.34 0.79
C ILE A 158 -19.32 1.76 0.25
N ILE A 159 -20.34 2.47 0.76
CA ILE A 159 -20.67 3.84 0.34
C ILE A 159 -19.50 4.78 0.62
N ALA A 160 -18.89 4.72 1.81
CA ALA A 160 -17.74 5.54 2.17
C ALA A 160 -16.56 5.28 1.22
N ARG A 161 -16.31 4.01 0.89
CA ARG A 161 -15.27 3.61 -0.06
C ARG A 161 -15.52 4.15 -1.47
N ILE A 162 -16.76 4.07 -1.97
CA ILE A 162 -17.15 4.61 -3.27
C ILE A 162 -16.91 6.11 -3.30
N LYS A 163 -17.40 6.85 -2.29
CA LYS A 163 -17.22 8.30 -2.19
C LYS A 163 -15.75 8.70 -2.19
N LEU A 164 -14.93 8.02 -1.39
CA LEU A 164 -13.50 8.30 -1.31
C LEU A 164 -12.77 7.98 -2.63
N MET A 165 -13.15 6.91 -3.32
CA MET A 165 -12.58 6.60 -4.63
C MET A 165 -12.96 7.67 -5.68
N ILE A 166 -14.21 8.12 -5.69
CA ILE A 166 -14.68 9.20 -6.58
C ILE A 166 -13.92 10.50 -6.28
N GLU A 167 -13.76 10.86 -5.02
CA GLU A 167 -12.99 12.05 -4.62
C GLU A 167 -11.55 12.00 -5.15
N LYS A 168 -10.89 10.84 -5.08
CA LYS A 168 -9.53 10.68 -5.63
C LYS A 168 -9.50 10.73 -7.16
N ILE A 169 -10.53 10.26 -7.84
CA ILE A 169 -10.67 10.40 -9.29
C ILE A 169 -10.81 11.90 -9.66
N GLU A 170 -11.64 12.64 -8.93
CA GLU A 170 -11.82 14.08 -9.13
C GLU A 170 -10.54 14.87 -8.85
N PHE A 171 -9.80 14.50 -7.80
CA PHE A 171 -8.47 15.03 -7.50
C PHE A 171 -7.52 14.83 -8.68
N LEU A 172 -7.39 13.60 -9.20
CA LEU A 172 -6.53 13.32 -10.35
C LEU A 172 -6.91 14.17 -11.56
N LYS A 173 -8.22 14.28 -11.84
CA LYS A 173 -8.70 15.10 -12.96
C LYS A 173 -8.30 16.57 -12.81
N LYS A 174 -8.50 17.12 -11.62
CA LYS A 174 -8.27 18.55 -11.36
C LYS A 174 -6.78 18.88 -11.44
N GLU A 175 -5.97 18.18 -10.66
CA GLU A 175 -4.55 18.50 -10.48
C GLU A 175 -3.70 18.06 -11.68
N TYR A 176 -4.06 16.96 -12.36
CA TYR A 176 -3.28 16.39 -13.48
C TYR A 176 -3.85 16.66 -14.87
N SER A 177 -4.83 17.56 -14.97
CA SER A 177 -5.33 18.04 -16.27
C SER A 177 -4.20 18.60 -17.14
N ARG A 178 -3.19 19.25 -16.53
CA ARG A 178 -2.04 19.85 -17.22
C ARG A 178 -0.68 19.44 -16.66
N ALA A 179 -0.64 18.83 -15.47
CA ALA A 179 0.60 18.36 -14.86
C ALA A 179 1.04 17.00 -15.43
N ASP A 180 2.35 16.75 -15.44
CA ASP A 180 2.90 15.45 -15.82
C ASP A 180 2.66 14.40 -14.72
N VAL A 181 2.85 13.14 -15.06
CA VAL A 181 2.71 12.03 -14.11
C VAL A 181 3.89 12.05 -13.15
N ASP A 182 3.60 12.18 -11.87
CA ASP A 182 4.57 12.12 -10.78
C ASP A 182 4.20 11.00 -9.79
N ASP A 183 4.95 10.89 -8.69
CA ASP A 183 4.71 9.86 -7.68
C ASP A 183 3.36 10.02 -6.98
N VAL A 184 2.85 11.24 -6.84
CA VAL A 184 1.53 11.51 -6.25
C VAL A 184 0.41 11.02 -7.17
N PHE A 185 0.57 11.15 -8.49
CA PHE A 185 -0.33 10.53 -9.47
C PHE A 185 -0.33 9.02 -9.31
N LEU A 186 0.86 8.40 -9.27
CA LEU A 186 1.00 6.95 -9.18
C LEU A 186 0.42 6.41 -7.87
N LEU A 187 0.68 7.08 -6.74
CA LEU A 187 0.13 6.74 -5.44
C LEU A 187 -1.41 6.81 -5.45
N THR A 188 -1.95 7.90 -5.98
CA THR A 188 -3.40 8.09 -6.09
C THR A 188 -4.03 7.05 -7.03
N GLY A 189 -3.37 6.74 -8.14
CA GLY A 189 -3.78 5.67 -9.06
C GLY A 189 -3.80 4.30 -8.37
N LYS A 190 -2.75 3.95 -7.62
CA LYS A 190 -2.72 2.70 -6.82
C LYS A 190 -3.86 2.66 -5.81
N PHE A 191 -4.14 3.77 -5.13
CA PHE A 191 -5.25 3.88 -4.19
C PHE A 191 -6.61 3.65 -4.87
N ILE A 192 -6.84 4.22 -6.06
CA ILE A 192 -8.08 4.00 -6.83
C ILE A 192 -8.20 2.54 -7.24
N LEU A 193 -7.13 1.96 -7.79
CA LEU A 193 -7.07 0.58 -8.24
C LEU A 193 -7.45 -0.40 -7.11
N GLN A 194 -6.94 -0.13 -5.93
CA GLN A 194 -7.19 -0.89 -4.71
C GLN A 194 -8.66 -0.86 -4.28
N ASN A 195 -9.27 0.32 -4.28
CA ASN A 195 -10.68 0.44 -3.95
C ASN A 195 -11.56 -0.22 -5.01
N MET A 196 -11.18 -0.12 -6.29
CA MET A 196 -11.85 -0.81 -7.39
C MET A 196 -11.82 -2.33 -7.22
N HIS A 197 -10.66 -2.89 -6.84
CA HIS A 197 -10.51 -4.33 -6.61
C HIS A 197 -11.38 -4.88 -5.48
N VAL A 198 -11.58 -4.10 -4.41
CA VAL A 198 -12.48 -4.48 -3.32
C VAL A 198 -13.94 -4.31 -3.73
N LEU A 199 -14.28 -3.16 -4.31
CA LEU A 199 -15.65 -2.82 -4.69
C LEU A 199 -16.19 -3.79 -5.75
N LYS A 200 -15.40 -4.21 -6.74
CA LYS A 200 -15.85 -5.20 -7.73
C LYS A 200 -16.27 -6.52 -7.07
N ARG A 201 -15.55 -6.97 -6.02
CA ARG A 201 -15.89 -8.20 -5.29
C ARG A 201 -17.15 -8.08 -4.44
N GLN A 202 -17.43 -6.88 -3.93
CA GLN A 202 -18.59 -6.57 -3.08
C GLN A 202 -19.85 -6.21 -3.90
N LEU A 203 -19.67 -5.71 -5.12
CA LEU A 203 -20.73 -5.21 -6.01
C LEU A 203 -20.86 -6.09 -7.25
N ARG A 204 -20.78 -7.42 -7.10
CA ARG A 204 -20.81 -8.38 -8.21
C ARG A 204 -22.02 -8.21 -9.11
N SER A 205 -23.18 -7.87 -8.56
CA SER A 205 -24.39 -7.68 -9.38
C SER A 205 -24.37 -6.43 -10.26
N THR A 206 -23.39 -5.53 -10.10
CA THR A 206 -23.17 -4.41 -11.04
C THR A 206 -22.32 -4.77 -12.25
N TYR A 207 -21.81 -5.99 -12.38
CA TYR A 207 -20.96 -6.36 -13.52
C TYR A 207 -21.68 -6.13 -14.86
N ASN A 208 -22.99 -6.33 -14.94
CA ASN A 208 -23.76 -6.04 -16.16
C ASN A 208 -23.89 -4.54 -16.49
N LYS A 209 -23.63 -3.65 -15.53
CA LYS A 209 -23.77 -2.19 -15.67
C LYS A 209 -22.43 -1.46 -15.74
N LEU A 210 -21.36 -2.03 -15.17
CA LEU A 210 -20.07 -1.35 -14.98
C LEU A 210 -18.90 -2.12 -15.61
N PRO A 211 -17.95 -1.40 -16.26
CA PRO A 211 -16.76 -1.98 -16.87
C PRO A 211 -15.62 -2.20 -15.85
N TRP A 212 -15.89 -2.92 -14.74
CA TRP A 212 -14.93 -3.11 -13.64
C TRP A 212 -13.58 -3.63 -14.11
N GLU A 213 -13.57 -4.78 -14.78
CA GLU A 213 -12.34 -5.45 -15.23
C GLU A 213 -11.56 -4.60 -16.23
N GLU A 214 -12.27 -3.92 -17.11
CA GLU A 214 -11.63 -3.17 -18.20
C GLU A 214 -10.98 -1.89 -17.71
N VAL A 215 -11.63 -1.15 -16.80
CA VAL A 215 -11.06 0.06 -16.20
C VAL A 215 -9.93 -0.30 -15.25
N GLU A 216 -10.08 -1.36 -14.45
CA GLU A 216 -9.02 -1.86 -13.56
C GLU A 216 -7.78 -2.27 -14.38
N PHE A 217 -7.96 -3.04 -15.46
CA PHE A 217 -6.87 -3.42 -16.35
C PHE A 217 -6.17 -2.21 -17.00
N CYS A 218 -6.93 -1.22 -17.47
CA CYS A 218 -6.37 0.01 -18.03
C CYS A 218 -5.48 0.73 -17.00
N LEU A 219 -5.96 0.86 -15.76
CA LEU A 219 -5.22 1.53 -14.69
C LEU A 219 -3.97 0.74 -14.26
N VAL A 220 -4.08 -0.58 -14.08
CA VAL A 220 -2.92 -1.46 -13.81
C VAL A 220 -1.86 -1.30 -14.88
N SER A 221 -2.28 -1.39 -16.15
CA SER A 221 -1.38 -1.32 -17.30
C SER A 221 -0.67 0.03 -17.36
N PHE A 222 -1.40 1.13 -17.10
CA PHE A 222 -0.81 2.45 -17.06
C PHE A 222 0.21 2.59 -15.93
N ILE A 223 -0.16 2.27 -14.70
CA ILE A 223 0.75 2.39 -13.54
C ILE A 223 2.00 1.51 -13.76
N SER A 224 1.82 0.31 -14.29
CA SER A 224 2.92 -0.60 -14.59
C SER A 224 3.88 -0.02 -15.63
N SER A 225 3.37 0.72 -16.62
CA SER A 225 4.21 1.34 -17.66
C SER A 225 5.06 2.49 -17.15
N GLN A 226 4.61 3.16 -16.08
CA GLN A 226 5.35 4.24 -15.44
C GLN A 226 6.42 3.69 -14.47
N ILE A 227 6.20 2.52 -13.86
CA ILE A 227 7.10 1.93 -12.84
C ILE A 227 8.13 0.98 -13.46
N LYS A 228 7.76 0.18 -14.48
CA LYS A 228 8.63 -0.81 -15.10
C LYS A 228 8.77 -0.53 -16.59
N TYR A 229 9.99 -0.23 -17.04
CA TYR A 229 10.31 0.04 -18.44
C TYR A 229 10.23 -1.19 -19.39
N HIS A 230 9.68 -2.35 -18.98
CA HIS A 230 9.68 -3.58 -19.81
C HIS A 230 8.34 -4.35 -19.88
N GLU A 231 8.06 -4.81 -21.11
CA GLU A 231 7.03 -5.75 -21.62
C GLU A 231 5.55 -5.40 -21.43
N ILE A 232 5.18 -4.13 -21.47
CA ILE A 232 3.81 -3.78 -21.85
C ILE A 232 3.72 -3.80 -23.37
N ASN A 233 2.74 -4.54 -23.89
CA ASN A 233 2.48 -4.63 -25.32
C ASN A 233 2.48 -3.22 -25.93
N LEU A 234 3.26 -3.00 -26.99
CA LEU A 234 3.48 -1.69 -27.62
C LEU A 234 2.14 -1.00 -27.96
N LEU A 235 1.12 -1.79 -28.28
CA LEU A 235 -0.25 -1.32 -28.51
C LEU A 235 -0.89 -0.74 -27.26
N THR A 236 -0.73 -1.38 -26.10
CA THR A 236 -1.23 -0.91 -24.79
C THR A 236 -0.51 0.37 -24.35
N ALA A 237 0.80 0.46 -24.58
CA ALA A 237 1.58 1.66 -24.29
C ALA A 237 1.22 2.85 -25.20
N LEU A 238 0.90 2.60 -26.48
CA LEU A 238 0.51 3.64 -27.44
C LEU A 238 -0.92 4.16 -27.25
N SER A 239 -1.79 3.40 -26.58
CA SER A 239 -3.22 3.73 -26.45
C SER A 239 -3.67 4.11 -25.04
N LEU A 240 -2.84 3.88 -24.01
CA LEU A 240 -3.08 4.33 -22.64
C LEU A 240 -2.14 5.49 -22.27
N ASN A 241 -2.59 6.72 -22.54
CA ASN A 241 -1.93 7.92 -22.02
C ASN A 241 -2.67 8.46 -20.77
N LYS A 242 -2.01 9.39 -20.05
CA LYS A 242 -2.55 10.02 -18.83
C LYS A 242 -3.95 10.57 -19.03
N GLU A 243 -4.18 11.32 -20.11
CA GLU A 243 -5.48 11.95 -20.41
C GLU A 243 -6.58 10.90 -20.58
N SER A 244 -6.27 9.80 -21.27
CA SER A 244 -7.19 8.68 -21.48
C SER A 244 -7.55 8.02 -20.15
N ILE A 245 -6.56 7.75 -19.28
CA ILE A 245 -6.78 7.14 -17.97
C ILE A 245 -7.65 8.02 -17.08
N ILE A 246 -7.34 9.32 -16.98
CA ILE A 246 -8.16 10.26 -16.20
C ILE A 246 -9.60 10.27 -16.73
N ASN A 247 -9.78 10.31 -18.05
CA ASN A 247 -11.11 10.32 -18.66
C ASN A 247 -11.89 9.01 -18.39
N TYR A 248 -11.25 7.85 -18.49
CA TYR A 248 -11.90 6.57 -18.17
C TYR A 248 -12.29 6.48 -16.70
N LEU A 249 -11.41 6.90 -15.80
CA LEU A 249 -11.69 6.95 -14.37
C LEU A 249 -12.85 7.89 -14.07
N GLU A 250 -12.91 9.07 -14.70
CA GLU A 250 -14.01 10.01 -14.53
C GLU A 250 -15.35 9.39 -14.96
N ILE A 251 -15.41 8.84 -16.17
CA ILE A 251 -16.63 8.22 -16.71
C ILE A 251 -17.07 7.07 -15.80
N PHE A 252 -16.11 6.23 -15.40
CA PHE A 252 -16.37 5.13 -14.48
C PHE A 252 -16.90 5.62 -13.12
N GLY A 253 -16.26 6.64 -12.53
CA GLY A 253 -16.67 7.21 -11.24
C GLY A 253 -18.09 7.77 -11.28
N LYS A 254 -18.44 8.51 -12.35
CA LYS A 254 -19.81 9.00 -12.56
C LYS A 254 -20.81 7.85 -12.66
N LYS A 255 -20.51 6.84 -13.47
CA LYS A 255 -21.41 5.70 -13.66
C LYS A 255 -21.57 4.88 -12.38
N LEU A 256 -20.50 4.73 -11.59
CA LEU A 256 -20.55 4.08 -10.29
C LEU A 256 -21.44 4.85 -9.31
N ASN A 257 -21.32 6.18 -9.26
CA ASN A 257 -22.18 7.04 -8.45
C ASN A 257 -23.66 6.89 -8.85
N GLU A 258 -23.97 6.99 -10.15
CA GLU A 258 -25.32 6.81 -10.68
C GLU A 258 -25.91 5.44 -10.29
N VAL A 259 -25.19 4.36 -10.62
CA VAL A 259 -25.67 2.98 -10.46
C VAL A 259 -25.82 2.58 -9.00
N VAL A 260 -24.95 3.06 -8.11
CA VAL A 260 -24.88 2.56 -6.72
C VAL A 260 -25.46 3.54 -5.71
N LEU A 261 -25.23 4.84 -5.86
CA LEU A 261 -25.62 5.85 -4.88
C LEU A 261 -26.95 6.53 -5.24
N GLU A 262 -27.21 6.78 -6.53
CA GLU A 262 -28.41 7.51 -6.98
C GLU A 262 -29.59 6.58 -7.30
N GLU A 263 -29.33 5.43 -7.95
CA GLU A 263 -30.36 4.43 -8.29
C GLU A 263 -30.87 3.62 -7.07
N GLY A 264 -30.44 3.96 -5.84
CA GLY A 264 -30.90 3.29 -4.62
C GLY A 264 -30.57 1.80 -4.58
N TYR A 265 -29.45 1.42 -5.18
CA TYR A 265 -28.99 0.03 -5.35
C TYR A 265 -29.10 -0.80 -4.08
N PHE A 266 -28.76 -0.20 -2.93
CA PHE A 266 -28.78 -0.86 -1.63
C PHE A 266 -30.17 -1.29 -1.12
N ASN A 267 -31.25 -0.85 -1.77
CA ASN A 267 -32.61 -1.05 -1.28
C ASN A 267 -33.30 -2.31 -1.81
N ASN A 268 -32.77 -3.01 -2.82
CA ASN A 268 -33.53 -4.04 -3.54
C ASN A 268 -32.74 -5.24 -4.12
N THR A 269 -31.44 -5.40 -3.81
CA THR A 269 -30.61 -6.39 -4.52
C THR A 269 -29.67 -7.14 -3.60
N ASP A 270 -29.45 -8.43 -3.86
CA ASP A 270 -28.31 -9.17 -3.32
C ASP A 270 -27.06 -8.78 -4.13
N PHE A 271 -26.13 -8.06 -3.50
CA PHE A 271 -24.97 -7.44 -4.17
C PHE A 271 -23.90 -8.44 -4.59
N ASN A 272 -23.95 -9.66 -4.05
CA ASN A 272 -22.94 -10.69 -4.26
C ASN A 272 -23.26 -11.62 -5.43
N ILE A 273 -24.39 -11.44 -6.12
CA ILE A 273 -24.78 -12.29 -7.25
C ILE A 273 -24.13 -11.79 -8.54
N LEU A 274 -23.31 -12.64 -9.18
CA LEU A 274 -22.76 -12.33 -10.49
C LEU A 274 -23.83 -12.51 -11.58
N PRO A 275 -23.97 -11.57 -12.54
CA PRO A 275 -24.84 -11.73 -13.71
C PRO A 275 -24.46 -12.98 -14.52
N LYS A 276 -25.48 -13.69 -15.04
CA LYS A 276 -25.28 -14.93 -15.82
C LYS A 276 -24.92 -14.69 -17.29
N THR A 277 -25.04 -13.46 -17.77
CA THR A 277 -24.77 -13.10 -19.16
C THR A 277 -23.26 -13.15 -19.45
N PRO A 278 -22.82 -13.68 -20.60
CA PRO A 278 -21.41 -13.67 -20.98
C PRO A 278 -20.84 -12.26 -20.93
N ARG A 279 -19.63 -12.12 -20.36
CA ARG A 279 -19.01 -10.80 -20.16
C ARG A 279 -18.82 -10.05 -21.48
N ASP A 280 -18.53 -10.75 -22.56
CA ASP A 280 -18.26 -10.12 -23.85
C ASP A 280 -19.52 -9.46 -24.47
N GLU A 281 -20.70 -10.01 -24.19
CA GLU A 281 -22.00 -9.42 -24.59
C GLU A 281 -22.33 -8.20 -23.72
N ILE A 282 -22.11 -8.30 -22.41
CA ILE A 282 -22.27 -7.19 -21.47
C ILE A 282 -21.37 -6.02 -21.87
N VAL A 283 -20.10 -6.29 -22.16
CA VAL A 283 -19.13 -5.26 -22.54
C VAL A 283 -19.57 -4.56 -23.83
N ALA A 284 -20.08 -5.30 -24.81
CA ALA A 284 -20.64 -4.69 -26.03
C ALA A 284 -21.80 -3.72 -25.72
N GLN A 285 -22.71 -4.10 -24.82
CA GLN A 285 -23.83 -3.25 -24.40
C GLN A 285 -23.37 -2.01 -23.61
N ILE A 286 -22.38 -2.17 -22.73
CA ILE A 286 -21.79 -1.05 -21.98
C ILE A 286 -21.14 -0.04 -22.94
N ILE A 287 -20.43 -0.52 -23.98
CA ILE A 287 -19.81 0.33 -25.01
C ILE A 287 -20.87 1.06 -25.83
N GLU A 288 -21.92 0.36 -26.27
CA GLU A 288 -23.01 0.97 -27.03
C GLU A 288 -23.67 2.09 -26.23
N SER A 289 -23.83 1.88 -24.92
CA SER A 289 -24.38 2.88 -24.00
C SER A 289 -23.39 3.99 -23.64
N ASN A 290 -22.08 3.74 -23.75
CA ASN A 290 -21.00 4.66 -23.36
C ASN A 290 -19.81 4.57 -24.34
N PRO A 291 -19.89 5.20 -25.52
CA PRO A 291 -18.88 5.06 -26.57
C PRO A 291 -17.47 5.47 -26.13
N ASN A 292 -17.38 6.42 -25.18
CA ASN A 292 -16.13 6.93 -24.64
C ASN A 292 -15.34 5.90 -23.79
N LEU A 293 -15.96 4.78 -23.39
CA LEU A 293 -15.27 3.64 -22.77
C LEU A 293 -14.75 2.62 -23.80
N GLY A 294 -15.07 2.82 -25.10
CA GLY A 294 -14.78 1.89 -26.19
C GLY A 294 -13.28 1.58 -26.36
N ILE A 295 -12.40 2.53 -26.09
CA ILE A 295 -10.94 2.32 -26.23
C ILE A 295 -10.41 1.42 -25.10
N CYS A 296 -10.84 1.58 -23.83
CA CYS A 296 -10.45 0.66 -22.75
C CYS A 296 -10.85 -0.78 -23.07
N THR A 297 -12.04 -0.97 -23.65
CA THR A 297 -12.54 -2.30 -24.03
C THR A 297 -11.90 -2.88 -25.30
N MET A 298 -11.40 -2.04 -26.22
CA MET A 298 -10.64 -2.49 -27.39
C MET A 298 -9.25 -2.97 -27.00
N ILE A 299 -8.62 -2.31 -26.03
CA ILE A 299 -7.31 -2.69 -25.50
C ILE A 299 -7.42 -4.04 -24.78
N THR A 300 -8.47 -4.26 -23.98
CA THR A 300 -8.69 -5.54 -23.29
C THR A 300 -9.01 -6.69 -24.25
N LYS A 301 -9.77 -6.45 -25.33
CA LYS A 301 -10.02 -7.48 -26.37
C LYS A 301 -8.80 -7.85 -27.21
N LYS A 302 -7.82 -6.95 -27.36
CA LYS A 302 -6.59 -7.17 -28.16
C LYS A 302 -5.41 -7.67 -27.33
N CYS A 303 -5.48 -7.59 -26.00
CA CYS A 303 -4.45 -8.11 -25.12
C CYS A 303 -4.72 -9.57 -24.76
N GLU A 304 -3.92 -10.51 -25.29
CA GLU A 304 -3.93 -11.92 -24.86
C GLU A 304 -3.77 -12.06 -23.34
N ILE A 305 -3.03 -11.13 -22.71
CA ILE A 305 -2.81 -11.03 -21.26
C ILE A 305 -4.12 -10.85 -20.47
N PHE A 306 -5.12 -10.19 -21.05
CA PHE A 306 -6.40 -9.95 -20.38
C PHE A 306 -7.19 -11.25 -20.13
N THR A 307 -7.04 -12.26 -20.99
CA THR A 307 -7.71 -13.55 -20.81
C THR A 307 -7.16 -14.35 -19.61
N HIS A 308 -5.87 -14.18 -19.29
CA HIS A 308 -5.23 -14.80 -18.12
C HIS A 308 -5.51 -14.01 -16.83
N TRP A 309 -5.75 -12.71 -16.94
CA TRP A 309 -6.04 -11.83 -15.80
C TRP A 309 -7.48 -11.96 -15.25
N ARG A 310 -8.39 -12.60 -16.01
CA ARG A 310 -9.79 -12.89 -15.62
C ARG A 310 -9.95 -14.08 -14.64
N GLN A 311 -8.94 -14.94 -14.48
CA GLN A 311 -8.99 -16.14 -13.61
C GLN A 311 -8.65 -15.80 -12.15
#